data_AF-A0A521VP41-F1
#
_entry.id   AF-A0A521VP41-F1
#
_cell.length_a   1.000
_cell.length_b   1.000
_cell.length_c   1.000
_cell.angle_alpha   90.00
_cell.angle_beta   90.00
_cell.angle_gamma   90.00
#
_symmetry.space_group_name_H-M   'P 1'
#
loop_
_entity.id
_entity.type
_entity.pdbx_description
1 polymer ?
#
loop_
_entity_poly.entity_id
_entity_poly.type
_entity_poly.pdbx_seq_one_letter_code
_entity_poly.pdbx_strand_id
1 'polypeptide(L)'
;MIFQRSLLREFAHLAIAVFTTLFLIALTTRLIRLLGQAAGGKIPSDAVIAFLGFFAINVLPVLLSLTLFITVLLTLTRVWRDSEMVIWFNSGLSLAAWTRPVL
;
A
#
# COMPACT_ATOMS: atom_id res chain seq x y z
N MET A 1 -19.70 -8.40 -13.66
CA MET A 1 -20.00 -8.15 -12.22
C MET A 1 -19.24 -9.07 -11.26
N ILE A 2 -19.10 -10.37 -11.53
CA ILE A 2 -18.32 -11.29 -10.67
C ILE A 2 -16.82 -10.95 -10.70
N PHE A 3 -16.25 -10.77 -11.90
CA PHE A 3 -14.84 -10.39 -12.11
C PHE A 3 -14.42 -9.14 -11.31
N GLN A 4 -15.18 -8.04 -11.45
CA GLN A 4 -14.88 -6.78 -10.75
C GLN A 4 -14.98 -6.93 -9.22
N ARG A 5 -15.97 -7.68 -8.71
CA ARG A 5 -16.09 -7.93 -7.26
C ARG A 5 -14.94 -8.78 -6.73
N SER A 6 -14.48 -9.76 -7.51
CA SER A 6 -13.32 -10.59 -7.15
C SER A 6 -12.05 -9.75 -7.10
N LEU A 7 -11.80 -8.94 -8.14
CA LEU A 7 -10.64 -8.04 -8.19
C LEU A 7 -10.64 -7.01 -7.07
N LEU A 8 -11.77 -6.36 -6.79
CA LEU A 8 -11.85 -5.38 -5.71
C LEU A 8 -11.57 -6.01 -4.34
N ARG A 9 -12.04 -7.25 -4.10
CA ARG A 9 -11.75 -7.97 -2.87
C ARG A 9 -10.26 -8.31 -2.75
N GLU A 10 -9.66 -8.73 -3.86
CA GLU A 10 -8.24 -9.05 -3.90
C GLU A 10 -7.37 -7.80 -3.72
N PHE A 11 -7.70 -6.70 -4.40
CA PHE A 11 -7.06 -5.40 -4.19
C PHE A 11 -7.18 -4.95 -2.74
N ALA A 12 -8.36 -5.04 -2.12
CA ALA A 12 -8.54 -4.63 -0.74
C ALA A 12 -7.65 -5.44 0.22
N HIS A 13 -7.58 -6.76 0.06
CA HIS A 13 -6.73 -7.61 0.88
C HIS A 13 -5.24 -7.32 0.71
N LEU A 14 -4.76 -7.21 -0.53
CA LEU A 14 -3.36 -6.90 -0.80
C LEU A 14 -3.01 -5.46 -0.39
N ALA A 15 -3.90 -4.49 -0.59
CA ALA A 15 -3.70 -3.12 -0.16
C ALA A 15 -3.54 -3.02 1.36
N ILE A 16 -4.35 -3.71 2.14
CA ILE A 16 -4.20 -3.73 3.61
C ILE A 16 -2.84 -4.33 4.00
N ALA A 17 -2.45 -5.44 3.39
CA ALA A 17 -1.18 -6.10 3.68
C ALA A 17 0.02 -5.19 3.33
N VAL A 18 0.01 -4.59 2.13
CA VAL A 18 1.07 -3.69 1.65
C VAL A 18 1.12 -2.41 2.48
N PHE A 19 -0.04 -1.77 2.74
CA PHE A 19 -0.13 -0.56 3.54
C PHE A 19 0.43 -0.80 4.94
N THR A 20 0.00 -1.86 5.61
CA THR A 20 0.45 -2.20 6.96
C THR A 20 1.95 -2.40 6.99
N THR A 21 2.50 -3.14 6.02
CA THR A 21 3.94 -3.41 5.91
C THR A 21 4.74 -2.11 5.72
N LEU A 22 4.35 -1.28 4.76
CA LEU A 22 5.03 0.00 4.48
C LEU A 22 4.89 0.97 5.65
N PHE A 23 3.71 1.03 6.28
CA PHE A 23 3.44 1.87 7.43
C PHE A 23 4.31 1.48 8.62
N LEU A 24 4.44 0.18 8.91
CA LEU A 24 5.30 -0.31 9.99
C LEU A 24 6.78 0.04 9.76
N ILE A 25 7.26 -0.13 8.52
CA ILE A 25 8.64 0.23 8.14
C ILE A 25 8.86 1.74 8.31
N ALA A 26 7.96 2.56 7.79
CA ALA A 26 8.05 4.02 7.88
C ALA A 26 7.99 4.50 9.34
N LEU A 27 7.08 3.93 10.14
CA LEU A 27 6.90 4.29 11.55
C LEU A 27 8.13 3.91 12.37
N THR A 28 8.65 2.69 12.19
CA THR A 28 9.82 2.18 12.91
C THR A 28 11.07 3.00 12.57
N THR A 29 11.30 3.26 11.28
CA THR A 29 12.46 4.07 10.86
C THR A 29 12.36 5.51 11.37
N ARG A 30 11.16 6.10 11.41
CA ARG A 30 10.98 7.44 11.98
C ARG A 30 11.17 7.45 13.49
N LEU A 31 10.60 6.48 14.20
CA LEU A 31 10.74 6.36 15.65
C LEU A 31 12.20 6.26 16.06
N ILE A 32 12.98 5.39 15.41
CA ILE A 32 14.42 5.23 15.69
C ILE A 32 15.16 6.57 15.52
N ARG A 33 14.86 7.33 14.45
CA ARG A 33 15.46 8.65 14.22
C ARG A 33 15.09 9.66 15.30
N LEU A 34 13.83 9.68 15.73
CA LEU A 34 13.37 10.60 16.78
C LEU A 34 13.98 10.26 18.14
N LEU A 35 14.06 8.97 18.49
CA LEU A 35 14.73 8.52 19.71
C LEU A 35 16.22 8.90 19.71
N GLY A 36 16.91 8.73 18.58
CA GLY A 36 18.31 9.19 18.44
C GLY A 36 18.48 10.70 18.61
N GLN A 37 17.50 11.50 18.15
CA GLN A 37 17.51 12.95 18.33
C GLN A 37 17.21 13.38 19.78
N ALA A 38 16.32 12.68 20.46
CA ALA A 38 16.02 12.90 21.88
C ALA A 38 17.22 12.53 22.76
N ALA A 39 17.87 11.38 22.50
CA ALA A 39 19.09 10.98 23.19
C ALA A 39 20.25 11.97 23.00
N GLY A 40 20.32 12.62 21.84
CA GLY A 40 21.27 13.69 21.55
C GLY A 40 20.90 15.07 22.12
N GLY A 41 19.83 15.18 22.91
CA GLY A 41 19.39 16.43 23.55
C GLY A 41 18.78 17.46 22.62
N LYS A 42 18.50 17.12 21.35
CA LYS A 42 17.96 18.06 20.35
C LYS A 42 16.45 18.23 20.45
N ILE A 43 15.74 17.25 21.03
CA ILE A 43 14.28 17.23 21.12
C ILE A 43 13.89 16.75 22.53
N PRO A 44 12.89 17.37 23.19
CA PRO A 44 12.32 16.86 24.42
C PRO A 44 11.72 15.45 24.22
N SER A 45 12.01 14.52 25.13
CA SER A 45 11.48 13.15 25.07
C SER A 45 9.95 13.09 24.99
N ASP A 46 9.27 14.01 25.67
CA ASP A 46 7.81 14.08 25.70
C ASP A 46 7.19 14.44 24.35
N ALA A 47 7.95 15.10 23.47
CA ALA A 47 7.47 15.51 22.15
C ALA A 47 7.54 14.37 21.12
N VAL A 48 8.27 13.27 21.39
CA VAL A 48 8.54 12.21 20.41
C VAL A 48 7.25 11.59 19.87
N ILE A 49 6.27 11.32 20.73
CA ILE A 49 4.98 10.73 20.35
C ILE A 49 4.19 11.70 19.46
N ALA A 50 4.17 12.99 19.80
CA ALA A 50 3.50 14.01 18.99
C ALA A 50 4.13 14.11 17.60
N PHE A 51 5.47 14.16 17.51
CA PHE A 51 6.18 14.16 16.24
C PHE A 51 5.93 12.90 15.40
N LEU A 52 5.81 11.74 16.05
CA LEU A 52 5.48 10.49 15.38
C LEU A 52 4.07 10.52 14.79
N GLY A 53 3.08 11.06 15.53
CA GLY A 53 1.72 11.26 15.04
C GLY A 53 1.65 12.22 13.85
N PHE A 54 2.32 13.36 13.93
CA PHE A 54 2.41 14.31 12.80
C PHE A 54 3.08 13.68 11.58
N PHE A 55 4.14 12.89 11.78
CA PHE A 55 4.78 12.15 10.69
C PHE A 55 3.82 11.16 10.03
N ALA A 56 3.05 10.40 10.84
CA ALA A 56 2.09 9.43 10.31
C ALA A 56 1.07 10.13 9.38
N ILE A 57 0.53 11.28 9.80
CA ILE A 57 -0.41 12.06 8.99
C ILE A 57 0.28 12.61 7.72
N ASN A 58 1.51 13.10 7.85
CA ASN A 58 2.26 13.68 6.74
C ASN A 58 2.62 12.64 5.66
N VAL A 59 2.94 11.41 6.05
CA VAL A 59 3.35 10.35 5.11
C VAL A 59 2.17 9.64 4.45
N LEU A 60 0.96 9.74 5.01
CA LEU A 60 -0.25 9.06 4.50
C LEU A 60 -0.47 9.19 2.99
N PRO A 61 -0.42 10.39 2.37
CA PRO A 61 -0.69 10.53 0.92
C PRO A 61 0.30 9.75 0.06
N VAL A 62 1.59 9.81 0.40
CA VAL A 62 2.64 9.09 -0.32
C VAL A 62 2.48 7.59 -0.12
N LEU A 63 2.18 7.17 1.12
CA LEU A 63 2.05 5.76 1.49
C LEU A 63 0.82 5.12 0.84
N LEU A 64 -0.29 5.83 0.75
CA LEU A 64 -1.49 5.41 0.01
C LEU A 64 -1.21 5.27 -1.49
N SER A 65 -0.53 6.25 -2.10
CA SER A 65 -0.16 6.18 -3.53
C SER A 65 0.73 4.97 -3.83
N LEU A 66 1.73 4.71 -2.97
CA LEU A 66 2.61 3.55 -3.11
C LEU A 66 1.86 2.24 -2.90
N THR A 67 0.97 2.18 -1.90
CA THR A 67 0.16 1.00 -1.62
C THR A 67 -0.69 0.64 -2.83
N LEU A 68 -1.40 1.61 -3.40
CA LEU A 68 -2.25 1.39 -4.56
C LEU A 68 -1.43 0.89 -5.75
N PHE A 69 -0.30 1.55 -6.05
CA PHE A 69 0.60 1.14 -7.12
C PHE A 69 1.11 -0.29 -6.97
N ILE A 70 1.67 -0.63 -5.80
CA ILE A 70 2.22 -1.95 -5.53
C ILE A 70 1.13 -3.03 -5.56
N THR A 71 -0.04 -2.73 -4.98
CA THR A 71 -1.18 -3.66 -4.97
C THR A 71 -1.60 -4.03 -6.39
N VAL A 72 -1.82 -3.01 -7.25
CA VAL A 72 -2.20 -3.23 -8.65
C VAL A 72 -1.13 -4.02 -9.39
N LEU A 73 0.15 -3.66 -9.19
CA LEU A 73 1.25 -4.37 -9.82
C LEU A 73 1.30 -5.84 -9.40
N LEU A 74 1.25 -6.14 -8.11
CA LEU A 74 1.31 -7.50 -7.57
C LEU A 74 0.15 -8.37 -8.06
N THR A 75 -1.07 -7.82 -8.05
CA THR A 75 -2.23 -8.54 -8.60
C THR A 75 -2.08 -8.83 -10.08
N LEU A 76 -1.61 -7.87 -10.87
CA LEU A 76 -1.44 -8.06 -12.30
C LEU A 76 -0.40 -9.15 -12.55
N THR A 77 0.75 -9.10 -11.86
CA THR A 77 1.77 -10.15 -11.93
C THR A 77 1.22 -11.51 -11.55
N ARG A 78 0.38 -11.61 -10.50
CA ARG A 78 -0.25 -12.88 -10.08
C ARG A 78 -1.15 -13.45 -11.16
N VAL A 79 -2.04 -12.63 -11.72
CA VAL A 79 -3.01 -13.05 -12.74
C VAL A 79 -2.31 -13.51 -14.02
N TRP A 80 -1.19 -12.89 -14.39
CA TRP A 80 -0.35 -13.38 -15.51
C TRP A 80 0.37 -14.69 -15.17
N ARG A 81 0.97 -14.78 -13.98
CA ARG A 81 1.72 -15.97 -13.54
C ARG A 81 0.82 -17.20 -13.44
N ASP A 82 -0.38 -17.03 -12.91
CA ASP A 82 -1.33 -18.11 -12.68
C ASP A 82 -2.19 -18.39 -13.94
N SER A 83 -1.85 -17.76 -15.08
CA SER A 83 -2.53 -17.87 -16.39
C SER A 83 -4.02 -17.48 -16.40
N GLU A 84 -4.51 -16.84 -15.34
CA GLU A 84 -5.89 -16.34 -15.28
C GLU A 84 -6.14 -15.25 -16.32
N MET A 85 -5.13 -14.42 -16.63
CA MET A 85 -5.22 -13.38 -17.66
C MET A 85 -5.63 -13.97 -19.01
N VAL A 86 -5.06 -15.13 -19.34
CA VAL A 86 -5.32 -15.85 -20.60
C VAL A 86 -6.76 -16.34 -20.63
N ILE A 87 -7.26 -16.89 -19.51
CA ILE A 87 -8.64 -17.36 -19.39
C ILE A 87 -9.62 -16.20 -19.54
N TRP A 88 -9.38 -15.08 -18.86
CA TRP A 88 -10.23 -13.89 -18.97
C TRP A 88 -10.27 -13.33 -20.39
N PHE A 89 -9.12 -13.27 -21.06
CA PHE A 89 -9.03 -12.78 -22.44
C PHE A 89 -9.79 -13.69 -23.42
N ASN A 90 -9.65 -15.01 -23.30
CA ASN A 90 -10.40 -15.98 -24.10
C ASN A 90 -11.91 -15.98 -23.80
N SER A 91 -12.31 -15.52 -22.61
CA SER A 91 -13.72 -15.36 -22.22
C SER A 91 -14.34 -14.04 -22.71
N GLY A 92 -13.62 -13.26 -23.53
CA GLY A 92 -14.12 -12.01 -24.11
C GLY A 92 -13.88 -10.75 -23.27
N LEU A 93 -13.14 -10.82 -22.16
CA LEU A 93 -12.74 -9.62 -21.40
C LEU A 93 -11.52 -8.95 -22.05
N SER A 94 -11.72 -7.72 -22.51
CA SER A 94 -10.63 -6.90 -23.05
C SER A 94 -9.71 -6.38 -21.94
N LEU A 95 -8.48 -6.02 -22.31
CA LEU A 95 -7.51 -5.41 -21.39
C LEU A 95 -8.04 -4.12 -20.76
N ALA A 96 -8.90 -3.38 -21.47
CA ALA A 96 -9.54 -2.16 -20.98
C ALA A 96 -10.53 -2.42 -19.82
N ALA A 97 -11.02 -3.65 -19.64
CA ALA A 97 -11.87 -3.98 -18.49
C ALA A 97 -11.10 -3.92 -17.15
N TRP A 98 -9.77 -3.95 -17.20
CA TRP A 98 -8.88 -3.90 -16.03
C TRP A 98 -8.61 -2.47 -15.53
N THR A 99 -8.97 -1.43 -16.30
CA THR A 99 -8.76 -0.03 -15.89
C THR A 99 -9.89 0.48 -14.99
N ARG A 100 -11.14 0.13 -15.29
CA ARG A 100 -12.34 0.53 -14.51
C ARG A 100 -12.33 0.16 -13.02
N PRO A 101 -11.71 -0.94 -12.57
CA PRO A 101 -11.61 -1.25 -11.15
C PRO A 101 -10.51 -0.47 -10.42
N VAL A 102 -9.58 0.15 -11.16
CA VAL A 102 -8.42 0.87 -10.64
C VAL A 102 -8.66 2.39 -10.60
N LEU A 103 -9.42 2.91 -11.57
CA LEU A 103 -9.87 4.31 -11.65
C LEU A 103 -11.17 4.52 -10.87
#